data_AF-A0A9X9LE28-F1
#
_entry.id   AF-A0A9X9LE28-F1
#
_cell.length_a   1.000
_cell.length_b   1.000
_cell.length_c   1.000
_cell.angle_alpha   90.00
_cell.angle_beta   90.00
_cell.angle_gamma   90.00
#
_symmetry.space_group_name_H-M   'P 1'
#
loop_
_entity.id
_entity.type
_entity.pdbx_description
1 polymer ?
#
loop_
_entity_poly.entity_id
_entity_poly.type
_entity_poly.pdbx_seq_one_letter_code
_entity_poly.pdbx_strand_id
1 'polypeptide(L)'
;VIGLSFRRDLYFSQAQVFPPVEATPAPTKLQESLMKKLGGNTYPFLLKFPDYLPCSVTLQPAPQDVGKCCGVDFEVKAFARDSAEDEEDK
;
A
#
# COMPACT_ATOMS: atom_id res chain seq x y z
N VAL A 1 0.20 0.01 -14.21
CA VAL A 1 0.57 -1.21 -14.97
C VAL A 1 0.49 -0.88 -16.44
N ILE A 2 1.61 -0.95 -17.15
CA ILE A 2 1.64 -0.65 -18.60
C ILE A 2 0.88 -1.78 -19.33
N GLY A 3 -0.08 -1.43 -20.17
CA GLY A 3 -0.83 -2.39 -20.99
C GLY A 3 -2.16 -2.89 -20.41
N LEU A 4 -2.59 -2.42 -19.22
CA LEU A 4 -3.97 -2.60 -18.77
C LEU A 4 -4.85 -1.50 -19.39
N SER A 5 -5.95 -1.89 -20.03
CA SER A 5 -6.92 -0.95 -20.59
C SER A 5 -7.79 -0.27 -19.53
N PHE A 6 -7.86 -0.83 -18.33
CA PHE A 6 -8.68 -0.33 -17.23
C PHE A 6 -8.02 -0.61 -15.88
N ARG A 7 -7.99 0.41 -15.02
CA ARG A 7 -7.62 0.32 -13.60
C ARG A 7 -8.55 1.28 -12.84
N ARG A 8 -9.06 0.82 -11.70
CA ARG A 8 -9.84 1.64 -10.79
C ARG A 8 -9.38 1.38 -9.37
N ASP A 9 -8.97 2.43 -8.68
CA ASP A 9 -8.64 2.32 -7.27
C ASP A 9 -9.93 2.23 -6.45
N LEU A 10 -10.11 1.10 -5.76
CA LEU A 10 -11.29 0.86 -4.92
C LEU A 10 -11.14 1.47 -3.53
N TYR A 11 -9.90 1.62 -3.07
CA TYR A 11 -9.55 2.18 -1.77
C TYR A 11 -8.12 2.71 -1.81
N PHE A 12 -7.90 3.83 -1.13
CA PHE A 12 -6.59 4.43 -0.93
C PHE A 12 -6.42 4.84 0.53
N SER A 13 -5.24 4.58 1.08
CA SER A 13 -4.87 4.97 2.43
C SER A 13 -3.39 5.32 2.45
N GLN A 14 -3.08 6.46 3.06
CA GLN A 14 -1.72 6.99 3.15
C GLN A 14 -1.43 7.41 4.59
N ALA A 15 -0.22 7.11 5.04
CA ALA A 15 0.28 7.52 6.34
C ALA A 15 1.70 8.07 6.22
N GLN A 16 1.98 9.18 6.89
CA GLN A 16 3.32 9.71 7.02
C GLN A 16 4.09 8.88 8.04
N VAL A 17 5.12 8.17 7.59
CA VAL A 17 5.98 7.34 8.44
C VAL A 17 7.15 8.14 8.99
N PHE A 18 7.68 9.08 8.20
CA PHE A 18 8.78 9.97 8.58
C PHE A 18 8.59 11.37 7.97
N PRO A 19 8.91 12.47 8.70
CA PRO A 19 9.16 12.50 10.14
C PRO A 19 7.95 12.01 10.97
N PRO A 20 8.16 11.36 12.13
CA PRO A 20 7.06 10.81 12.94
C PRO A 20 6.08 11.89 13.40
N VAL A 21 4.79 11.61 13.32
CA VAL A 21 3.71 12.49 13.80
C VAL A 21 3.16 12.00 15.14
N GLU A 22 2.74 12.92 16.02
CA GLU A 22 2.32 12.60 17.40
C GLU A 22 1.10 11.66 17.48
N ALA A 23 0.29 11.59 16.42
CA ALA A 23 -0.93 10.78 16.35
C ALA A 23 -0.71 9.29 15.98
N THR A 24 0.52 8.78 16.06
CA THR A 24 0.81 7.40 15.67
C THR A 24 0.21 6.42 16.70
N PRO A 25 -0.60 5.43 16.27
CA PRO A 25 -1.13 4.41 17.17
C PRO A 25 -0.01 3.66 17.92
N ALA A 26 -0.34 3.12 19.09
CA ALA A 26 0.59 2.28 19.84
C ALA A 26 1.12 1.12 18.96
N PRO A 27 2.44 0.85 18.99
CA PRO A 27 3.02 -0.18 18.15
C PRO A 27 2.55 -1.58 18.57
N THR A 28 2.46 -2.48 17.60
CA THR A 28 2.22 -3.90 17.85
C THR A 28 3.47 -4.56 18.43
N LYS A 29 3.32 -5.70 19.12
CA LYS A 29 4.45 -6.50 19.65
C LYS A 29 5.50 -6.83 18.58
N LEU A 30 5.06 -7.05 17.33
CA LEU A 30 5.96 -7.28 16.19
C LEU A 30 6.76 -6.01 15.86
N GLN A 31 6.09 -4.86 15.76
CA GLN A 31 6.75 -3.57 15.51
C GLN A 31 7.76 -3.24 16.61
N GLU A 32 7.40 -3.41 17.88
CA GLU A 32 8.33 -3.23 19.01
C GLU A 32 9.58 -4.10 18.89
N SER A 33 9.40 -5.37 18.50
CA SER A 33 10.51 -6.32 18.32
C SER A 33 11.41 -5.92 17.15
N LEU A 34 10.83 -5.47 16.04
CA LEU A 34 11.57 -4.99 14.87
C LEU A 34 12.33 -3.70 15.16
N MET A 35 11.71 -2.74 15.85
CA MET A 35 12.36 -1.49 16.23
C MET A 35 13.58 -1.74 17.13
N LYS A 36 13.47 -2.65 18.11
CA LYS A 36 14.60 -3.06 18.96
C LYS A 36 15.72 -3.73 18.15
N LYS A 37 15.37 -4.50 17.12
CA LYS A 37 16.33 -5.25 16.30
C LYS A 37 17.02 -4.40 15.24
N LEU A 38 16.30 -3.46 14.62
CA LEU A 38 16.74 -2.70 13.46
C LEU A 38 17.33 -1.31 13.81
N GLY A 39 17.05 -0.77 15.00
CA GLY A 39 17.69 0.44 15.52
C GLY A 39 16.93 1.75 15.22
N GLY A 40 17.59 2.88 15.48
CA GLY A 40 16.96 4.21 15.61
C GLY A 40 16.29 4.80 14.37
N ASN A 41 16.57 4.26 13.18
CA ASN A 41 15.96 4.69 11.92
C ASN A 41 14.78 3.79 11.48
N THR A 42 14.16 3.11 12.45
CA THR A 42 13.04 2.20 12.20
C THR A 42 11.74 2.83 12.68
N TYR A 43 10.81 3.04 11.75
CA TYR A 43 9.57 3.76 12.02
C TYR A 43 8.36 2.84 11.73
N PRO A 44 7.43 2.66 12.68
CA PRO A 44 6.27 1.80 12.48
C PRO A 44 5.20 2.50 11.63
N PHE A 45 4.42 1.70 10.91
CA PHE A 45 3.21 2.16 10.21
C PHE A 45 2.09 1.12 10.36
N LEU A 46 0.84 1.56 10.30
CA LEU A 46 -0.34 0.70 10.37
C LEU A 46 -1.40 1.21 9.40
N LEU A 47 -1.83 0.36 8.46
CA LEU A 47 -2.95 0.62 7.57
C LEU A 47 -4.09 -0.32 7.95
N LYS A 48 -5.30 0.23 8.13
CA LYS A 48 -6.51 -0.56 8.44
C LYS A 48 -7.43 -0.55 7.23
N PHE A 49 -7.95 -1.72 6.88
CA PHE A 49 -8.93 -1.83 5.82
C PHE A 49 -10.35 -1.59 6.37
N PRO A 50 -11.23 -0.92 5.59
CA PRO A 50 -12.65 -0.93 5.86
C PRO A 50 -13.29 -2.27 5.46
N ASP A 51 -14.44 -2.56 6.06
CA ASP A 51 -15.11 -3.87 5.92
C ASP A 51 -15.79 -4.11 4.56
N TYR A 52 -15.84 -3.09 3.69
CA TYR A 52 -16.49 -3.18 2.37
C TYR A 52 -15.54 -3.59 1.24
N LEU A 53 -14.26 -3.87 1.53
CA LEU A 53 -13.30 -4.22 0.49
C LEU A 53 -13.43 -5.68 0.05
N PRO A 54 -13.37 -5.95 -1.27
CA PRO A 54 -13.28 -7.31 -1.78
C PRO A 54 -11.93 -7.96 -1.41
N CYS A 55 -11.90 -9.28 -1.33
CA CYS A 55 -10.64 -10.03 -1.22
C CYS A 55 -9.84 -9.95 -2.53
N SER A 56 -8.53 -10.20 -2.45
CA SER A 56 -7.70 -10.37 -3.65
C SER A 56 -8.22 -11.54 -4.49
N VAL A 57 -8.51 -11.27 -5.76
CA VAL A 57 -9.01 -12.26 -6.72
C VAL A 57 -8.49 -11.92 -8.11
N THR A 58 -8.11 -12.93 -8.89
CA THR A 58 -7.66 -12.73 -10.26
C THR A 58 -8.34 -13.75 -11.16
N LEU A 59 -8.94 -13.26 -12.25
CA LEU A 59 -9.49 -14.12 -13.28
C LEU A 59 -8.35 -14.64 -14.15
N GLN A 60 -8.23 -15.96 -14.23
CA GLN A 60 -7.26 -16.59 -15.10
C GLN A 60 -7.73 -16.46 -16.56
N PRO A 61 -6.96 -15.83 -17.45
CA PRO A 61 -7.33 -15.70 -18.85
C PRO A 61 -7.22 -17.05 -19.57
N ALA A 62 -8.08 -17.27 -20.57
CA ALA A 62 -7.92 -18.39 -21.50
C ALA A 62 -6.71 -18.15 -22.43
N PRO A 63 -6.16 -19.18 -23.09
CA PRO A 63 -4.99 -19.04 -23.97
C PRO A 63 -5.14 -17.98 -25.07
N GLN A 64 -6.37 -17.76 -25.56
CA GLN A 64 -6.69 -16.75 -26.57
C GLN A 64 -6.87 -15.32 -26.02
N ASP A 65 -6.96 -15.15 -24.69
CA ASP A 65 -7.23 -13.88 -24.03
C ASP A 65 -5.94 -13.18 -23.54
N VAL A 66 -4.90 -13.22 -24.37
CA VAL A 66 -3.61 -12.59 -24.08
C VAL A 66 -3.80 -11.10 -23.80
N GLY A 67 -3.26 -10.63 -22.67
CA GLY A 67 -3.33 -9.22 -22.25
C GLY A 67 -4.61 -8.80 -21.53
N LYS A 68 -5.62 -9.69 -21.42
CA LYS A 68 -6.87 -9.41 -20.70
C LYS A 68 -6.81 -9.92 -19.26
N CYS A 69 -5.93 -9.34 -18.45
CA CYS A 69 -5.89 -9.61 -17.02
C CYS A 69 -6.98 -8.78 -16.31
N CYS A 70 -7.76 -9.42 -15.45
CA CYS A 70 -8.76 -8.75 -14.63
C CYS A 70 -8.70 -9.31 -13.22
N GLY A 71 -8.64 -8.44 -12.23
CA GLY A 71 -8.54 -8.83 -10.84
C GLY A 71 -8.60 -7.65 -9.90
N VAL A 72 -8.65 -7.99 -8.62
CA VAL A 72 -8.48 -7.09 -7.49
C VAL A 72 -7.21 -7.52 -6.78
N ASP A 73 -6.31 -6.56 -6.58
CA ASP A 73 -5.08 -6.70 -5.83
C ASP A 73 -4.94 -5.57 -4.81
N PHE A 74 -4.12 -5.80 -3.79
CA PHE A 74 -3.77 -4.82 -2.77
C PHE A 74 -2.29 -4.49 -2.89
N GLU A 75 -1.97 -3.21 -3.03
CA GLU A 75 -0.62 -2.72 -3.25
C GLU A 75 -0.18 -1.87 -2.06
N VAL A 76 0.92 -2.25 -1.40
CA VAL A 76 1.54 -1.46 -0.32
C VAL A 76 2.81 -0.82 -0.85
N LYS A 77 2.85 0.51 -0.87
CA LYS A 77 4.02 1.30 -1.32
C LYS A 77 4.58 2.11 -0.16
N ALA A 78 5.91 2.19 -0.12
CA ALA A 78 6.64 3.15 0.69
C ALA A 78 7.52 3.98 -0.26
N PHE A 79 7.51 5.29 -0.08
CA PHE A 79 8.28 6.24 -0.89
C PHE A 79 8.73 7.41 -0.03
N ALA A 80 9.75 8.13 -0.50
CA ALA A 80 10.20 9.40 0.08
C ALA A 80 9.90 10.52 -0.91
N ARG A 81 9.51 11.69 -0.41
CA ARG A 81 9.15 12.86 -1.19
C ARG A 81 9.54 14.11 -0.42
N ASP A 82 9.99 15.14 -1.11
CA ASP A 82 10.45 16.38 -0.47
C ASP A 82 9.27 17.21 0.04
N SER A 83 8.08 17.07 -0.56
CA SER A 83 6.87 17.77 -0.13
C SER A 83 5.60 16.90 -0.22
N ALA A 84 4.59 17.25 0.58
CA ALA A 84 3.30 16.56 0.57
C ALA A 84 2.46 16.84 -0.70
N GLU A 85 2.92 17.71 -1.60
CA GLU A 85 2.17 18.17 -2.78
C GLU A 85 2.72 17.75 -4.17
N ASP A 86 3.90 17.12 -4.35
CA ASP A 86 4.42 16.71 -5.69
C ASP A 86 3.58 15.64 -6.42
N GLU A 87 2.41 15.98 -6.97
CA GLU A 87 1.38 15.08 -7.51
C GLU A 87 1.91 13.81 -8.19
N GLU A 88 1.14 12.72 -8.05
CA GLU A 88 1.40 11.45 -8.74
C GLU A 88 1.71 11.71 -10.22
N ASP A 89 2.87 11.23 -10.69
CA ASP A 89 3.19 11.20 -12.12
C ASP A 89 2.00 10.61 -12.89
N LYS A 90 1.42 11.46 -13.74
CA LYS A 90 0.22 11.22 -14.53
C LYS A 90 0.41 10.18 -15.63
#